data_AF-A0A534QMW6-F1
#
_entry.id   AF-A0A534QMW6-F1
#
_cell.length_a   1.000
_cell.length_b   1.000
_cell.length_c   1.000
_cell.angle_alpha   90.00
_cell.angle_beta   90.00
_cell.angle_gamma   90.00
#
_symmetry.space_group_name_H-M   'P 1'
#
loop_
_entity.id
_entity.type
_entity.pdbx_description
1 polymer ?
#
loop_
_entity_poly.entity_id
_entity_poly.type
_entity_poly.pdbx_seq_one_letter_code
_entity_poly.pdbx_strand_id
1 'polypeptide(L)'
;RVYIGGEVTRPGYVVLAADMTPLQAVLQCGGFKKSAKLESVLLLTPGTDGKFNAARVDMGQVVNRGVPERVRLHPNDVVYVPPTWISDMDDVVDAYVRGLIPALPRVGVGYSLQ
;
A
#
# COMPACT_ATOMS: atom_id res chain seq x y z
N ARG A 1 -9.70 1.28 13.24
CA ARG A 1 -9.55 2.00 11.95
C ARG A 1 -8.35 1.39 11.23
N VAL A 2 -8.30 1.50 9.91
CA VAL A 2 -7.17 1.09 9.07
C VAL A 2 -6.82 2.26 8.16
N TYR A 3 -5.54 2.46 7.89
CA TYR A 3 -5.04 3.52 7.02
C TYR A 3 -4.72 2.96 5.65
N ILE A 4 -5.08 3.69 4.59
CA ILE A 4 -4.91 3.27 3.21
C ILE A 4 -4.23 4.39 2.45
N GLY A 5 -3.09 4.08 1.85
CA GLY A 5 -2.21 5.04 1.18
C GLY A 5 -1.70 4.55 -0.18
N GLY A 6 -1.04 5.47 -0.89
CA GLY A 6 -0.45 5.21 -2.21
C GLY A 6 -1.45 5.28 -3.36
N GLU A 7 -1.36 4.34 -4.30
CA GLU A 7 -2.09 4.30 -5.56
C GLU A 7 -3.55 3.79 -5.43
N VAL A 8 -4.31 4.45 -4.56
CA VAL A 8 -5.77 4.29 -4.42
C VAL A 8 -6.50 5.57 -4.81
N THR A 9 -7.78 5.47 -5.15
CA THR A 9 -8.57 6.62 -5.62
C THR A 9 -8.70 7.71 -4.55
N ARG A 10 -9.02 7.34 -3.30
CA ARG A 10 -9.16 8.25 -2.16
C ARG A 10 -8.36 7.73 -0.95
N PRO A 11 -7.06 8.09 -0.85
CA PRO A 11 -6.24 7.76 0.32
C PRO A 11 -6.85 8.35 1.60
N GLY A 12 -6.64 7.69 2.73
CA GLY A 12 -7.19 8.12 4.01
C GLY A 12 -7.28 6.97 5.01
N TYR A 13 -8.31 6.98 5.85
CA TYR A 13 -8.61 5.88 6.76
C TYR A 13 -10.03 5.39 6.57
N VAL A 14 -10.26 4.13 6.92
CA VAL A 14 -11.59 3.52 6.98
C VAL A 14 -11.86 2.97 8.38
N VAL A 15 -13.13 2.85 8.73
CA VAL A 15 -13.56 2.18 9.95
C VAL A 15 -13.34 0.69 9.76
N LEU A 16 -12.63 0.07 10.71
CA LEU A 16 -12.36 -1.37 10.65
C LEU A 16 -13.64 -2.13 11.00
N ALA A 17 -14.11 -2.97 10.08
CA ALA A 17 -15.18 -3.93 10.33
C ALA A 17 -14.60 -5.29 10.78
N ALA A 18 -15.45 -6.15 11.34
CA ALA A 18 -15.07 -7.52 11.64
C ALA A 18 -14.66 -8.26 10.35
N ASP A 19 -13.60 -9.05 10.44
CA ASP A 19 -13.04 -9.84 9.33
C ASP A 19 -12.71 -9.05 8.05
N MET A 20 -12.49 -7.75 8.18
CA MET A 20 -12.22 -6.88 7.03
C MET A 20 -10.91 -7.27 6.34
N THR A 21 -10.95 -7.39 5.02
CA THR A 21 -9.77 -7.67 4.21
C THR A 21 -9.14 -6.39 3.63
N PRO A 22 -7.84 -6.42 3.27
CA PRO A 22 -7.22 -5.33 2.54
C PRO A 22 -7.97 -4.89 1.29
N LEU A 23 -8.48 -5.82 0.46
CA LEU A 23 -9.27 -5.45 -0.72
C LEU A 23 -10.51 -4.65 -0.34
N GLN A 24 -11.27 -5.11 0.66
CA GLN A 24 -12.47 -4.40 1.12
C GLN A 24 -12.14 -2.98 1.59
N ALA A 25 -11.03 -2.79 2.32
CA ALA A 25 -10.58 -1.48 2.76
C ALA A 25 -10.23 -0.57 1.56
N VAL A 26 -9.50 -1.09 0.56
CA VAL A 26 -9.17 -0.35 -0.65
C VAL A 26 -10.42 0.00 -1.48
N LEU A 27 -11.39 -0.91 -1.57
CA LEU A 27 -12.66 -0.64 -2.26
C LEU A 27 -13.46 0.48 -1.59
N GLN A 28 -13.46 0.57 -0.24
CA GLN A 28 -14.06 1.70 0.46
C GLN A 28 -13.35 3.04 0.17
N CYS A 29 -12.05 2.98 -0.14
CA CYS A 29 -11.25 4.09 -0.66
C CYS A 29 -11.46 4.35 -2.17
N GLY A 30 -12.44 3.73 -2.82
CA GLY A 30 -12.73 3.92 -4.24
C GLY A 30 -11.86 3.08 -5.19
N GLY A 31 -11.21 2.04 -4.68
CA GLY A 31 -10.44 1.08 -5.47
C GLY A 31 -9.01 1.52 -5.79
N PHE A 32 -8.33 0.65 -6.52
CA PHE A 32 -6.96 0.85 -7.00
C PHE A 32 -6.93 1.79 -8.22
N LYS A 33 -5.89 2.62 -8.33
CA LYS A 33 -5.60 3.34 -9.57
C LYS A 33 -4.97 2.40 -10.60
N LYS A 34 -5.03 2.78 -11.88
CA LYS A 34 -4.38 2.02 -12.99
C LYS A 34 -2.87 1.90 -12.84
N SER A 35 -2.26 2.86 -12.13
CA SER A 35 -0.84 2.91 -11.81
C SER A 35 -0.44 2.05 -10.61
N ALA A 36 -1.38 1.34 -9.96
CA ALA A 36 -1.10 0.50 -8.80
C ALA A 36 -0.38 -0.81 -9.16
N LYS A 37 0.60 -1.19 -8.34
CA LYS A 37 1.31 -2.46 -8.43
C LYS A 37 0.69 -3.48 -7.48
N LEU A 38 -0.38 -4.14 -7.93
CA LEU A 38 -1.24 -5.00 -7.09
C LEU A 38 -0.48 -6.17 -6.46
N GLU A 39 0.54 -6.68 -7.12
CA GLU A 39 1.31 -7.82 -6.62
C GLU A 39 2.14 -7.45 -5.39
N SER A 40 2.34 -6.15 -5.14
CA SER A 40 3.32 -5.58 -4.20
C SER A 40 2.70 -4.76 -3.08
N VAL A 41 1.40 -4.94 -2.79
CA VAL A 41 0.74 -4.18 -1.72
C VAL A 41 1.39 -4.51 -0.38
N LEU A 42 1.70 -3.48 0.39
CA LEU A 42 2.31 -3.60 1.71
C LEU A 42 1.23 -3.52 2.78
N LEU A 43 1.23 -4.49 3.69
CA LEU A 43 0.51 -4.44 4.94
C LEU A 43 1.51 -4.19 6.06
N LEU A 44 1.35 -3.07 6.75
CA LEU A 44 2.17 -2.69 7.89
C LEU A 44 1.32 -2.81 9.16
N THR A 45 1.70 -3.72 10.05
CA THR A 45 1.01 -3.94 11.32
C THR A 45 1.86 -3.41 12.47
N PRO A 46 1.34 -2.49 13.31
CA PRO A 46 2.07 -2.01 14.48
C PRO A 46 2.41 -3.15 15.44
N GLY A 47 3.69 -3.29 15.75
CA GLY A 47 4.22 -4.17 16.78
C GLY A 47 4.19 -3.50 18.17
N THR A 48 4.29 -4.31 19.21
CA THR A 48 4.34 -3.83 20.61
C THR A 48 5.66 -3.16 20.97
N ASP A 49 6.70 -3.35 20.15
CA ASP A 49 8.03 -2.77 20.29
C ASP A 49 8.16 -1.37 19.65
N GLY A 50 7.03 -0.82 19.15
CA GLY A 50 7.00 0.46 18.44
C GLY A 50 7.49 0.38 16.99
N LYS A 51 7.82 -0.80 16.48
CA LYS A 51 8.14 -1.02 15.06
C LYS A 51 6.91 -1.53 14.33
N PHE A 52 6.93 -1.44 13.00
CA PHE A 52 5.91 -2.10 12.18
C PHE A 52 6.45 -3.42 11.64
N ASN A 53 5.61 -4.45 11.68
CA ASN A 53 5.79 -5.67 10.92
C ASN A 53 5.26 -5.44 9.51
N ALA A 54 6.12 -5.57 8.50
CA ALA A 54 5.74 -5.42 7.11
C ALA A 54 5.52 -6.79 6.46
N ALA A 55 4.39 -6.96 5.78
CA ALA A 55 4.10 -8.11 4.95
C ALA A 55 3.72 -7.66 3.53
N ARG A 56 4.28 -8.34 2.53
CA ARG A 56 3.85 -8.18 1.14
C ARG A 56 2.61 -9.02 0.91
N VAL A 57 1.60 -8.45 0.27
CA VAL A 57 0.39 -9.15 -0.15
C VAL A 57 0.19 -8.97 -1.65
N ASP A 58 0.11 -10.10 -2.36
CA ASP A 58 -0.21 -10.13 -3.79
C ASP A 58 -1.73 -10.01 -3.99
N MET A 59 -2.19 -8.77 -4.21
CA MET A 59 -3.59 -8.48 -4.54
C MET A 59 -3.93 -8.81 -6.00
N GLY A 60 -2.93 -9.05 -6.85
CA GLY A 60 -3.15 -9.46 -8.24
C GLY A 60 -3.85 -10.82 -8.30
N GLN A 61 -3.50 -11.77 -7.42
CA GLN A 61 -4.20 -13.06 -7.34
C GLN A 61 -5.68 -12.88 -6.94
N VAL A 62 -5.97 -11.96 -6.04
CA VAL A 62 -7.32 -11.74 -5.52
C VAL A 62 -8.17 -11.05 -6.58
N VAL A 63 -7.68 -9.93 -7.11
CA VAL A 63 -8.43 -9.07 -8.04
C VAL A 63 -8.56 -9.74 -9.42
N ASN A 64 -7.48 -10.32 -9.94
CA ASN A 64 -7.46 -10.81 -11.32
C ASN A 64 -7.83 -12.30 -11.43
N ARG A 65 -7.62 -13.10 -10.38
CA ARG A 65 -7.84 -14.55 -10.41
C ARG A 65 -8.90 -15.04 -9.43
N GLY A 66 -9.51 -14.14 -8.67
CA GLY A 66 -10.58 -14.48 -7.72
C GLY A 66 -10.12 -15.36 -6.55
N VAL A 67 -8.81 -15.40 -6.26
CA VAL A 67 -8.29 -16.15 -5.11
C VAL A 67 -8.74 -15.46 -3.82
N PRO A 68 -9.38 -16.16 -2.86
CA PRO A 68 -9.85 -15.53 -1.64
C PRO A 68 -8.70 -14.99 -0.78
N GLU A 69 -8.88 -13.80 -0.20
CA GLU A 69 -7.95 -13.26 0.78
C GLU A 69 -7.95 -14.09 2.06
N ARG A 70 -6.75 -14.49 2.48
CA ARG A 70 -6.50 -15.15 3.77
C ARG A 70 -6.10 -14.17 4.87
N VAL A 71 -5.68 -12.97 4.49
CA VAL A 71 -5.28 -11.92 5.43
C VAL A 71 -6.51 -11.22 5.98
N ARG A 72 -6.44 -10.83 7.25
CA ARG A 72 -7.43 -10.00 7.94
C ARG A 72 -6.72 -8.78 8.52
N LEU A 73 -7.38 -7.64 8.42
CA LEU A 73 -6.87 -6.39 8.94
C LEU A 73 -7.09 -6.30 10.45
N HIS A 74 -6.10 -5.77 11.14
CA HIS A 74 -6.11 -5.49 12.56
C HIS A 74 -6.23 -3.98 12.81
N PRO A 75 -6.60 -3.57 14.04
CA PRO A 75 -6.63 -2.16 14.40
C PRO A 75 -5.29 -1.48 14.13
N ASN A 76 -5.34 -0.33 13.46
CA ASN A 76 -4.20 0.52 13.13
C ASN A 76 -3.24 -0.05 12.08
N ASP A 77 -3.63 -1.12 11.38
CA ASP A 77 -2.93 -1.55 10.17
C ASP A 77 -2.87 -0.40 9.14
N VAL A 78 -1.80 -0.43 8.34
CA VAL A 78 -1.62 0.42 7.18
C VAL A 78 -1.52 -0.45 5.93
N VAL A 79 -2.40 -0.19 4.97
CA VAL A 79 -2.35 -0.77 3.62
C VAL A 79 -1.76 0.27 2.69
N TYR A 80 -0.55 0.02 2.21
CA TYR A 80 0.12 0.90 1.24
C TYR A 80 0.16 0.24 -0.13
N VAL A 81 -0.40 0.92 -1.12
CA VAL A 81 -0.43 0.46 -2.51
C VAL A 81 0.67 1.17 -3.30
N PRO A 82 1.76 0.51 -3.67
CA PRO A 82 2.82 1.15 -4.43
C PRO A 82 2.40 1.38 -5.89
N PRO A 83 3.00 2.38 -6.58
CA PRO A 83 2.90 2.52 -8.02
C PRO A 83 3.77 1.50 -8.78
N THR A 84 3.41 1.18 -10.03
CA THR A 84 4.07 0.18 -10.88
C THR A 84 5.55 0.46 -11.16
N TRP A 85 5.96 1.73 -11.17
CA TRP A 85 7.35 2.14 -11.40
C TRP A 85 8.26 1.96 -10.17
N ILE A 86 7.69 1.75 -8.98
CA ILE A 86 8.47 1.44 -7.77
C ILE A 86 8.66 -0.09 -7.69
N SER A 87 9.92 -0.52 -7.78
CA SER A 87 10.31 -1.94 -7.72
C SER A 87 11.06 -2.32 -6.46
N ASP A 88 11.68 -1.36 -5.78
CA ASP A 88 12.46 -1.61 -4.58
C ASP A 88 11.60 -1.42 -3.33
N MET A 89 11.26 -2.55 -2.71
CA MET A 89 10.39 -2.63 -1.54
C MET A 89 11.11 -2.29 -0.24
N ASP A 90 12.42 -2.53 -0.21
CA ASP A 90 13.27 -2.29 0.96
C ASP A 90 13.31 -0.78 1.28
N ASP A 91 13.30 0.07 0.26
CA ASP A 91 13.30 1.54 0.42
C ASP A 91 11.97 2.08 0.94
N VAL A 92 10.83 1.51 0.54
CA VAL A 92 9.50 1.98 0.96
C VAL A 92 9.18 1.57 2.39
N VAL A 93 9.56 0.35 2.78
CA VAL A 93 9.36 -0.13 4.16
C VAL A 93 10.26 0.67 5.11
N ASP A 94 11.54 0.89 4.78
CA ASP A 94 12.41 1.73 5.62
C ASP A 94 11.93 3.18 5.70
N ALA A 95 11.42 3.76 4.60
CA ALA A 95 10.84 5.10 4.58
C ALA A 95 9.57 5.24 5.44
N TYR A 96 8.71 4.21 5.46
CA TYR A 96 7.46 4.22 6.24
C TYR A 96 7.67 3.89 7.72
N VAL A 97 8.67 3.06 8.06
CA VAL A 97 8.98 2.65 9.43
C VAL A 97 9.87 3.66 10.18
N ARG A 98 10.73 4.41 9.47
CA ARG A 98 11.63 5.41 10.08
C ARG A 98 11.15 6.87 9.93
N GLY A 99 9.90 7.07 9.50
CA GLY A 99 9.22 8.35 9.67
C GLY A 99 9.65 9.47 8.74
N LEU A 100 9.91 9.18 7.47
CA LEU A 100 10.17 10.22 6.46
C LEU A 100 9.61 9.75 5.11
N ILE A 101 8.58 10.43 4.60
CA ILE A 101 8.43 10.55 3.14
C ILE A 101 9.34 11.72 2.74
N PRO A 102 10.49 11.51 2.08
CA PRO A 102 11.01 12.53 1.17
C PRO A 102 10.08 12.58 -0.03
N ALA A 103 9.71 13.79 -0.44
CA ALA A 103 9.04 14.03 -1.71
C ALA A 103 9.76 13.29 -2.83
N LEU A 104 8.97 12.62 -3.68
CA LEU A 104 9.36 11.89 -4.90
C LEU A 104 10.59 12.51 -5.60
N PRO A 105 11.50 11.69 -6.18
CA PRO A 105 12.54 12.23 -7.05
C PRO A 105 11.85 12.96 -8.20
N ARG A 106 12.13 14.27 -8.35
CA ARG A 106 11.73 15.04 -9.54
C ARG A 106 12.46 14.42 -10.72
N VAL A 107 11.79 13.54 -11.45
CA VAL A 107 12.23 13.08 -12.77
C VAL A 107 12.15 14.28 -13.71
N GLY A 108 13.23 15.06 -13.77
CA GLY A 108 13.47 16.06 -14.80
C GLY A 108 14.06 15.37 -16.02
N VAL A 109 13.21 14.79 -16.87
CA VAL A 109 13.62 14.41 -18.23
C VAL A 109 13.58 15.68 -19.07
N GLY A 110 14.71 16.36 -19.15
CA GLY A 110 14.97 17.41 -20.12
C GLY A 110 15.81 16.84 -21.25
N TYR A 111 15.18 16.49 -22.37
CA TYR A 111 15.91 16.41 -23.63
C TYR A 111 16.11 17.84 -24.14
N SER A 112 17.36 18.27 -24.28
CA SER A 112 17.72 19.36 -25.17
C SER A 112 18.91 18.90 -25.99
N LEU A 113 18.63 18.60 -27.25
CA LEU A 113 19.64 18.56 -28.30
C LEU A 113 20.00 20.01 -28.62
N GLN A 114 21.26 20.37 -28.44
CA GLN A 114 21.98 21.33 -29.29
C GLN A 114 23.46 20.99 -29.29
#